data_AF-H6WQE2-F1
#
_entry.id   AF-H6WQE2-F1
#
_cell.length_a   1.000
_cell.length_b   1.000
_cell.length_c   1.000
_cell.angle_alpha   90.00
_cell.angle_beta   90.00
_cell.angle_gamma   90.00
#
_symmetry.space_group_name_H-M   'P 1'
#
loop_
_entity.id
_entity.type
_entity.pdbx_description
1 polymer ?
#
loop_
_entity_poly.entity_id
_entity_poly.type
_entity_poly.pdbx_seq_one_letter_code
_entity_poly.pdbx_strand_id
1 'polypeptide(L)' 'TIEKDFQARVRETMEKAFWDVVTDSMKGDKPDYSQLINLVKEVRDSLHDLAPKGWKEEILGNIDVEILTQV' A
#
# COMPACT_ATOMS: atom_id res chain seq x y z
N THR A 1 -16.57 -19.40 15.85
CA THR A 1 -17.50 -18.53 16.61
C THR A 1 -18.00 -17.46 15.68
N ILE A 2 -19.30 -17.17 15.72
CA ILE A 2 -19.96 -16.15 14.86
C ILE A 2 -19.20 -14.80 14.85
N GLU A 3 -18.58 -14.44 15.98
CA GLU A 3 -17.75 -13.25 16.12
C GLU A 3 -16.51 -13.23 15.20
N LYS A 4 -15.80 -14.36 15.06
CA LYS A 4 -14.62 -14.44 14.17
C LYS A 4 -15.02 -14.30 12.71
N ASP A 5 -16.17 -14.88 12.33
CA ASP A 5 -16.69 -14.81 10.97
C ASP A 5 -17.18 -13.38 10.64
N PHE A 6 -17.78 -12.70 11.62
CA PHE A 6 -18.15 -11.28 11.46
C PHE A 6 -16.92 -10.38 11.32
N GLN A 7 -15.91 -10.56 12.15
CA GLN A 7 -14.64 -9.82 12.05
C GLN A 7 -13.95 -10.04 10.70
N ALA A 8 -13.96 -11.27 10.18
CA ALA A 8 -13.41 -11.59 8.86
C ALA A 8 -14.15 -10.82 7.75
N ARG A 9 -15.49 -10.81 7.76
CA ARG A 9 -16.30 -10.07 6.77
C ARG A 9 -16.08 -8.56 6.81
N VAL A 10 -15.95 -7.99 8.01
CA VAL A 10 -15.65 -6.57 8.17
C VAL A 10 -14.28 -6.25 7.55
N ARG A 11 -13.27 -7.06 7.84
CA ARG A 11 -11.93 -6.92 7.26
C ARG A 11 -11.98 -7.02 5.73
N GLU A 12 -12.60 -8.06 5.19
CA GLU A 12 -12.71 -8.27 3.74
C GLU A 12 -13.41 -7.09 3.06
N THR A 13 -14.48 -6.56 3.67
CA THR A 13 -15.22 -5.42 3.12
C THR A 13 -14.36 -4.15 3.12
N MET A 14 -13.60 -3.92 4.20
CA MET A 14 -12.69 -2.78 4.30
C MET A 14 -11.54 -2.88 3.29
N GLU A 15 -10.91 -4.06 3.17
CA GLU A 15 -9.83 -4.30 2.20
C GLU A 15 -10.33 -4.10 0.77
N LYS A 16 -11.53 -4.60 0.45
CA LYS A 16 -12.14 -4.40 -0.86
C LYS A 16 -12.37 -2.91 -1.15
N ALA A 17 -12.97 -2.18 -0.20
CA ALA A 17 -13.21 -0.74 -0.37
C ALA A 17 -11.90 0.05 -0.56
N PHE A 18 -10.84 -0.35 0.13
CA PHE A 18 -9.51 0.22 -0.06
C PHE A 18 -8.99 -0.01 -1.50
N TRP A 19 -9.04 -1.24 -1.99
CA TRP A 19 -8.57 -1.57 -3.33
C TRP A 19 -9.42 -0.99 -4.44
N ASP A 20 -10.74 -0.88 -4.25
CA ASP A 20 -11.64 -0.22 -5.20
C ASP A 20 -11.22 1.25 -5.38
N VAL A 21 -10.95 1.97 -4.28
CA VAL A 21 -10.48 3.36 -4.32
C VAL A 21 -9.12 3.50 -5.00
N VAL A 22 -8.15 2.66 -4.66
CA VAL A 22 -6.80 2.67 -5.28
C VAL A 22 -6.89 2.36 -6.79
N THR A 23 -7.73 1.40 -7.17
CA THR A 23 -7.87 1.03 -8.58
C THR A 23 -8.62 2.09 -9.37
N ASP A 24 -9.61 2.74 -8.77
CA ASP A 24 -10.39 3.79 -9.42
C ASP A 24 -9.60 5.10 -9.58
N SER A 25 -8.70 5.44 -8.66
CA SER A 25 -7.82 6.62 -8.83
C SER A 25 -6.83 6.47 -9.98
N MET A 26 -6.49 5.24 -10.36
CA MET A 26 -5.64 4.95 -11.52
C MET A 26 -6.42 4.86 -12.85
N LYS A 27 -7.76 4.92 -12.82
CA LYS A 27 -8.61 4.87 -14.03
C LYS A 27 -8.99 6.28 -14.49
N GLY A 28 -9.17 6.45 -15.80
CA GLY A 28 -9.65 7.69 -16.42
C GLY A 28 -8.57 8.48 -17.15
N ASP A 29 -8.96 9.61 -17.76
CA ASP A 29 -8.08 10.43 -18.62
C ASP A 29 -6.97 11.15 -17.86
N LYS A 30 -7.10 11.29 -16.53
CA LYS A 30 -6.08 11.87 -15.66
C LYS A 30 -5.94 11.03 -14.38
N PRO A 31 -5.16 9.94 -14.43
CA PRO A 31 -4.95 9.08 -13.27
C PRO A 31 -4.23 9.85 -12.15
N ASP A 32 -4.69 9.65 -10.92
CA ASP A 32 -4.04 10.15 -9.70
C ASP A 32 -3.28 9.01 -9.01
N TYR A 33 -1.97 8.95 -9.27
CA TYR A 33 -1.09 7.96 -8.65
C TYR A 33 -0.70 8.29 -7.21
N SER A 34 -1.17 9.40 -6.64
CA SER A 34 -0.82 9.80 -5.27
C SER A 34 -1.19 8.72 -4.24
N GLN A 35 -2.32 8.04 -4.43
CA GLN A 35 -2.74 6.93 -3.56
C GLN A 35 -1.81 5.72 -3.67
N LEU A 36 -1.39 5.36 -4.88
CA LEU A 36 -0.45 4.25 -5.09
C LEU A 36 0.92 4.59 -4.50
N ILE A 37 1.40 5.81 -4.74
CA ILE A 37 2.68 6.31 -4.20
C ILE A 37 2.66 6.28 -2.68
N ASN A 38 1.58 6.74 -2.05
CA ASN A 38 1.46 6.71 -0.59
C ASN A 38 1.44 5.27 -0.06
N LEU A 39 0.70 4.37 -0.70
CA LEU A 39 0.69 2.95 -0.33
C LEU A 39 2.10 2.32 -0.40
N VAL A 40 2.84 2.57 -1.49
CA VAL A 40 4.20 2.03 -1.65
C VAL A 40 5.15 2.61 -0.59
N LYS A 41 5.00 3.90 -0.23
CA LYS A 41 5.75 4.51 0.90
C LYS A 41 5.43 3.84 2.22
N GLU A 42 4.16 3.65 2.53
CA GLU A 42 3.71 3.00 3.77
C GLU A 42 4.22 1.55 3.89
N VAL A 43 4.20 0.80 2.78
CA VAL A 43 4.74 -0.57 2.72
C VAL A 43 6.25 -0.57 2.94
N ARG A 44 6.98 0.32 2.28
CA ARG A 44 8.43 0.48 2.47
C ARG A 44 8.77 0.79 3.91
N ASP A 45 8.09 1.76 4.51
CA ASP A 45 8.38 2.23 5.87
C ASP A 45 8.06 1.11 6.89
N SER A 46 6.94 0.40 6.70
CA SER A 46 6.58 -0.76 7.53
C SER A 46 7.60 -1.90 7.40
N LEU A 47 8.04 -2.21 6.18
CA LEU A 47 9.08 -3.22 5.94
C LEU A 47 10.41 -2.81 6.57
N HIS A 48 10.80 -1.54 6.42
CA HIS A 48 12.01 -1.01 7.03
C HIS A 48 11.98 -1.13 8.57
N ASP A 49 10.84 -0.85 9.20
CA ASP A 49 10.68 -0.95 10.65
C ASP A 49 10.74 -2.39 11.15
N LEU A 50 10.14 -3.32 10.41
CA LEU A 50 10.14 -4.75 10.74
C LEU A 50 11.44 -5.47 10.36
N ALA A 51 12.23 -4.91 9.45
CA ALA A 51 13.41 -5.57 8.90
C ALA A 51 14.62 -5.61 9.86
N PRO A 52 15.41 -6.69 9.83
CA PRO A 52 16.74 -6.72 10.45
C PRO A 52 17.66 -5.64 9.89
N LYS A 53 18.62 -5.16 10.69
CA LYS A 53 19.52 -4.04 10.33
C LYS A 53 20.18 -4.17 8.95
N GLY A 54 20.56 -5.38 8.52
CA GLY A 54 21.24 -5.59 7.24
C GLY A 54 20.36 -5.36 6.00
N TRP A 55 19.04 -5.36 6.14
CA TRP A 55 18.09 -5.26 5.03
C TRP A 55 17.47 -3.86 4.91
N LYS A 56 17.68 -3.00 5.91
CA LYS A 56 17.08 -1.66 5.97
C LYS A 56 17.53 -0.78 4.81
N GLU A 57 18.82 -0.78 4.50
CA GLU A 57 19.37 0.00 3.38
C GLU A 57 18.93 -0.56 2.02
N GLU A 58 18.82 -1.89 1.89
CA GLU A 58 18.32 -2.53 0.66
C GLU A 58 16.84 -2.20 0.41
N ILE A 59 16.00 -2.15 1.45
CA ILE A 59 14.58 -1.79 1.33
C ILE A 59 14.43 -0.34 0.87
N LEU A 60 15.21 0.58 1.45
CA LEU A 60 15.18 1.99 1.07
C LEU A 60 15.71 2.21 -0.36
N GLY A 61 16.74 1.46 -0.77
CA GLY A 61 17.34 1.58 -2.10
C GLY A 61 16.53 0.94 -3.23
N ASN A 62 15.80 -0.15 -2.95
CA ASN A 62 15.02 -0.85 -3.98
C ASN A 62 13.58 -0.32 -4.12
N ILE A 63 13.02 0.28 -3.06
CA ILE A 63 11.69 0.89 -3.08
C ILE A 63 11.82 2.41 -3.11
N ASP A 64 12.43 2.92 -4.18
CA ASP A 64 12.52 4.35 -4.45
C ASP A 64 11.21 4.86 -5.05
N VAL A 65 10.39 5.45 -4.18
CA VAL A 65 9.09 6.01 -4.55
C VAL A 65 9.22 7.39 -5.22
N GLU A 66 10.40 8.01 -5.20
CA GLU A 66 10.65 9.27 -5.93
C GLU A 66 10.64 9.04 -7.46
N ILE A 67 11.02 7.84 -7.93
CA ILE A 67 10.91 7.46 -9.36
C ILE A 67 9.45 7.51 -9.83
N LEU A 68 8.50 7.10 -9.00
CA LEU A 68 7.07 7.15 -9.30
C LEU A 68 6.49 8.57 -9.29
N THR A 69 7.25 9.56 -8.79
CA THR A 69 6.81 10.96 -8.68
C THR A 69 7.24 11.80 -9.89
N GLN A 70 8.05 11.25 -10.81
CA GLN A 70 8.64 11.96 -11.96
C GLN A 70 7.85 11.79 -13.28
N VAL A 71 6.67 11.15 -13.26
CA VAL A 71 5.85 10.89 -14.46
C VAL A 71 4.62 11.80 -14.51
#